data_AF-A0A8K0KMR3-F1
#
_entry.id   AF-A0A8K0KMR3-F1
#
_cell.length_a   1.000
_cell.length_b   1.000
_cell.length_c   1.000
_cell.angle_alpha   90.00
_cell.angle_beta   90.00
_cell.angle_gamma   90.00
#
_symmetry.space_group_name_H-M   'P 1'
#
loop_
_entity.id
_entity.type
_entity.pdbx_description
1 polymer ?
#
loop_
_entity_poly.entity_id
_entity_poly.type
_entity_poly.pdbx_seq_one_letter_code
_entity_poly.pdbx_strand_id
1 'polypeptide(L)'
;MATSSKRSKLSDVTEEDIFGIEDSDSDDDLEDIYINTDVSDSDSDEEVSVADDDTAVSIPGHPYEWTAEEEEPRSKFPFIGNSGIKVEIVDCENVLEFFEIFVDDELCKMIADQTNIYAKQFIDSNPNLKPQSRARHWVETNSNEIRTLLGLFILQGIVLKPDYAMYFSKRESIATPFFAKVFPERRFYLLLKFLHFADNSTYSVESPGKKLFKIFPVLKYLGDRFSAVYIPNQAIVVDESLLMHLIDMAMLNAYALYKKKNGKLTRKEFIITLGEQLIEKYAQNLDVVKGRPSKSPRPTHFEIHPLVAFNSTRERRRKISMYVQES
;
A
#
# COMPACT_ATOMS: atom_id res chain seq x y z
N MET A 1 -44.07 -23.32 -28.74
CA MET A 1 -44.46 -22.18 -27.89
C MET A 1 -44.29 -22.66 -26.45
N ALA A 2 -43.12 -22.44 -25.81
CA ALA A 2 -42.78 -21.24 -25.04
C ALA A 2 -43.85 -20.99 -23.95
N THR A 3 -43.60 -21.04 -22.64
CA THR A 3 -42.39 -20.87 -21.82
C THR A 3 -42.66 -21.36 -20.38
N SER A 4 -41.68 -21.99 -19.75
CA SER A 4 -41.57 -22.16 -18.30
C SER A 4 -40.74 -21.01 -17.74
N SER A 5 -41.13 -20.42 -16.61
CA SER A 5 -40.24 -19.53 -15.85
C SER A 5 -40.48 -19.72 -14.35
N LYS A 6 -39.58 -20.49 -13.74
CA LYS A 6 -39.35 -20.51 -12.29
C LYS A 6 -38.66 -19.20 -11.92
N ARG A 7 -39.33 -18.34 -11.16
CA ARG A 7 -38.73 -17.15 -10.54
C ARG A 7 -38.25 -17.56 -9.14
N SER A 8 -36.99 -17.98 -9.01
CA SER A 8 -36.33 -18.07 -7.70
C SER A 8 -35.94 -16.68 -7.25
N LYS A 9 -36.39 -16.29 -6.06
CA LYS A 9 -36.02 -15.04 -5.39
C LYS A 9 -34.53 -15.10 -5.05
N LEU A 10 -33.72 -14.31 -5.74
CA LEU A 10 -32.42 -13.87 -5.25
C LEU A 10 -32.70 -12.53 -4.56
N SER A 11 -32.50 -12.47 -3.25
CA SER A 11 -32.62 -11.25 -2.46
C SER A 11 -31.56 -10.25 -2.89
N ASP A 12 -32.00 -9.00 -3.13
CA ASP A 12 -31.15 -7.83 -3.26
C ASP A 12 -30.23 -7.74 -2.04
N VAL A 13 -28.92 -7.77 -2.27
CA VAL A 13 -27.90 -7.34 -1.31
C VAL A 13 -27.64 -5.88 -1.65
N THR A 14 -28.06 -4.97 -0.79
CA THR A 14 -27.83 -3.53 -0.95
C THR A 14 -26.43 -3.16 -0.45
N GLU A 15 -25.87 -2.06 -0.98
CA GLU A 15 -24.50 -1.58 -0.64
C GLU A 15 -24.30 -1.27 0.86
N GLU A 16 -25.37 -1.23 1.66
CA GLU A 16 -25.29 -1.11 3.12
C GLU A 16 -24.82 -2.40 3.84
N ASP A 17 -24.89 -3.57 3.18
CA ASP A 17 -24.61 -4.86 3.83
C ASP A 17 -23.13 -5.30 3.77
N ILE A 18 -22.26 -4.59 3.01
CA ILE A 18 -20.85 -4.96 2.85
C ILE A 18 -19.90 -4.12 3.74
N PHE A 19 -20.33 -2.95 4.22
CA PHE A 19 -19.59 -2.15 5.19
C PHE A 19 -20.55 -1.31 6.04
N GLY A 20 -21.23 -1.95 6.98
CA GLY A 20 -21.95 -1.26 8.04
C GLY A 20 -20.97 -0.56 8.99
N ILE A 21 -20.54 0.65 8.63
CA ILE A 21 -19.93 1.59 9.57
C ILE A 21 -21.11 2.35 10.21
N GLU A 22 -21.51 1.91 11.40
CA GLU A 22 -22.38 2.72 12.25
C GLU A 22 -21.57 3.95 12.71
N ASP A 23 -21.89 5.11 12.16
CA ASP A 23 -21.36 6.40 12.59
C ASP A 23 -21.86 6.75 14.01
N SER A 24 -21.10 6.36 15.02
CA SER A 24 -21.26 6.84 16.40
C SER A 24 -20.10 7.77 16.74
N ASP A 25 -20.34 9.07 16.61
CA ASP A 25 -19.42 10.15 16.98
C ASP A 25 -19.45 10.35 18.52
N SER A 26 -19.03 9.32 19.26
CA SER A 26 -18.82 9.30 20.73
C SER A 26 -17.44 9.87 21.07
N ASP A 27 -17.37 10.77 22.06
CA ASP A 27 -16.16 11.52 22.44
C ASP A 27 -15.19 10.77 23.37
N ASP A 28 -15.22 9.43 23.46
CA ASP A 28 -14.22 8.66 24.22
C ASP A 28 -13.58 7.47 23.47
N ASP A 29 -13.90 7.26 22.19
CA ASP A 29 -13.44 6.08 21.46
C ASP A 29 -12.41 6.48 20.40
N LEU A 30 -11.13 6.52 20.80
CA LEU A 30 -10.01 6.27 19.88
C LEU A 30 -9.98 4.77 19.52
N GLU A 31 -11.10 4.23 19.08
CA GLU A 31 -11.15 2.91 18.46
C GLU A 31 -10.64 3.06 17.03
N ASP A 32 -9.37 2.71 16.92
CA ASP A 32 -8.72 2.12 15.77
C ASP A 32 -9.14 2.61 14.37
N ILE A 33 -8.29 3.48 13.80
CA ILE A 33 -8.09 3.46 12.35
C ILE A 33 -7.30 2.18 12.04
N TYR A 34 -7.98 1.02 12.09
CA TYR A 34 -7.50 -0.19 11.44
C TYR A 34 -7.58 0.07 9.94
N ILE A 35 -6.46 0.43 9.32
CA ILE A 35 -6.25 0.02 7.93
C ILE A 35 -6.12 -1.50 8.03
N ASN A 36 -7.23 -2.22 7.83
CA ASN A 36 -7.22 -3.67 7.72
C ASN A 36 -6.19 -4.06 6.65
N THR A 37 -5.02 -4.47 7.10
CA THR A 37 -4.07 -5.27 6.32
C THR A 37 -4.29 -6.76 6.60
N ASP A 38 -5.32 -7.09 7.38
CA ASP A 38 -5.87 -8.44 7.42
C ASP A 38 -6.60 -8.70 6.11
N VAL A 39 -5.85 -9.24 5.16
CA VAL A 39 -6.39 -10.29 4.31
C VAL A 39 -6.98 -11.34 5.24
N SER A 40 -8.31 -11.43 5.29
CA SER A 40 -8.96 -12.61 5.81
C SER A 40 -8.48 -13.79 4.97
N ASP A 41 -7.53 -14.57 5.50
CA ASP A 41 -7.42 -15.99 5.17
C ASP A 41 -8.74 -16.59 5.65
N SER A 42 -9.68 -16.75 4.71
CA SER A 42 -10.80 -17.65 4.92
C SER A 42 -10.27 -19.07 4.74
N ASP A 43 -9.53 -19.56 5.74
CA ASP A 43 -9.33 -20.99 5.94
C ASP A 43 -10.67 -21.58 6.40
N SER A 44 -11.55 -21.84 5.44
CA SER A 44 -12.57 -22.85 5.59
C SER A 44 -11.93 -24.19 5.24
N ASP A 45 -11.25 -24.80 6.21
CA ASP A 45 -10.95 -26.23 6.22
C ASP A 45 -12.27 -27.01 6.42
N GLU A 46 -13.14 -26.99 5.41
CA GLU A 46 -14.01 -28.14 5.21
C GLU A 46 -13.20 -29.16 4.42
N GLU A 47 -12.72 -30.20 5.12
CA GLU A 47 -12.31 -31.43 4.47
C GLU A 47 -13.52 -32.04 3.76
N VAL A 48 -13.80 -31.56 2.56
CA VAL A 48 -14.62 -32.30 1.61
C VAL A 48 -13.72 -33.41 1.11
N SER A 49 -13.87 -34.60 1.68
CA SER A 49 -13.36 -35.82 1.10
C SER A 49 -14.01 -35.98 -0.28
N VAL A 50 -13.39 -35.42 -1.31
CA VAL A 50 -13.73 -35.69 -2.69
C VAL A 50 -13.26 -37.12 -2.91
N ALA A 51 -14.19 -38.06 -2.76
CA ALA A 51 -14.03 -39.34 -3.40
C ALA A 51 -13.76 -39.05 -4.88
N ASP A 52 -12.67 -39.62 -5.36
CA ASP A 52 -12.22 -39.61 -6.75
C ASP A 52 -13.36 -40.13 -7.63
N ASP A 53 -14.24 -39.24 -8.10
CA ASP A 53 -15.22 -39.53 -9.14
C ASP A 53 -14.69 -38.92 -10.43
N ASP A 54 -13.97 -39.76 -11.15
CA ASP A 54 -13.33 -39.54 -12.44
C ASP A 54 -14.36 -39.39 -13.57
N THR A 55 -15.41 -38.58 -13.38
CA THR A 55 -16.41 -38.30 -14.41
C THR A 55 -16.10 -36.97 -15.09
N ALA A 56 -15.26 -37.06 -16.14
CA ALA A 56 -14.97 -35.96 -17.05
C ALA A 56 -16.27 -35.31 -17.57
N VAL A 57 -16.55 -34.09 -17.11
CA VAL A 57 -17.61 -33.25 -17.69
C VAL A 57 -17.10 -32.69 -19.01
N SER A 58 -17.45 -33.37 -20.10
CA SER A 58 -17.18 -32.89 -21.46
C SER A 58 -17.96 -31.61 -21.75
N ILE A 59 -17.25 -30.47 -21.78
CA ILE A 59 -17.80 -29.20 -22.29
C ILE A 59 -17.97 -29.36 -23.82
N PRO A 60 -19.20 -29.28 -24.37
CA PRO A 60 -19.40 -29.46 -25.80
C PRO A 60 -18.72 -28.33 -26.59
N GLY A 61 -17.69 -28.66 -27.37
CA GLY A 61 -17.05 -27.74 -28.31
C GLY A 61 -15.56 -27.45 -28.08
N HIS A 62 -14.94 -28.00 -27.05
CA HIS A 62 -13.49 -27.85 -26.82
C HIS A 62 -12.81 -29.23 -26.74
N PRO A 63 -12.17 -29.70 -27.84
CA PRO A 63 -11.40 -30.93 -27.84
C PRO A 63 -9.97 -30.64 -27.35
N TYR A 64 -9.83 -30.01 -26.18
CA TYR A 64 -8.53 -29.82 -25.56
C TYR A 64 -8.35 -30.94 -24.54
N GLU A 65 -7.80 -32.05 -25.02
CA GLU A 65 -7.30 -33.13 -24.19
C GLU A 65 -5.90 -32.73 -23.74
N TRP A 66 -5.65 -32.66 -22.42
CA TRP A 66 -4.30 -32.43 -21.92
C TRP A 66 -3.45 -33.66 -22.25
N THR A 67 -2.68 -33.58 -23.32
CA THR A 67 -1.76 -34.65 -23.71
C THR A 67 -0.40 -34.40 -23.10
N ALA A 68 0.17 -35.43 -22.45
CA ALA A 68 1.57 -35.47 -22.09
C ALA A 68 2.40 -35.78 -23.36
N GLU A 69 2.38 -34.88 -24.35
CA GLU A 69 3.31 -34.99 -25.46
C GLU A 69 4.72 -34.69 -24.92
N GLU A 70 5.65 -35.61 -25.16
CA GLU A 70 7.09 -35.35 -25.10
C GLU A 70 7.43 -34.35 -26.22
N GLU A 71 7.02 -33.09 -26.06
CA GLU A 71 7.36 -32.03 -27.00
C GLU A 71 8.88 -31.90 -27.07
N GLU A 72 9.44 -31.93 -28.28
CA GLU A 72 10.80 -31.46 -28.50
C GLU A 72 10.97 -30.08 -27.85
N PRO A 73 12.11 -29.78 -27.21
CA PRO A 73 12.27 -28.55 -26.45
C PRO A 73 11.90 -27.36 -27.32
N ARG A 74 10.77 -26.70 -26.98
CA ARG A 74 10.25 -25.55 -27.71
C ARG A 74 11.40 -24.61 -28.06
N SER A 75 11.54 -24.28 -29.34
CA SER A 75 12.63 -23.45 -29.81
C SER A 75 12.62 -22.12 -29.05
N LYS A 76 13.74 -21.81 -28.38
CA LYS A 76 13.84 -20.59 -27.60
C LYS A 76 13.78 -19.41 -28.56
N PHE A 77 12.75 -18.57 -28.44
CA PHE A 77 12.70 -17.31 -29.17
C PHE A 77 13.97 -16.49 -28.84
N PRO A 78 14.71 -16.01 -29.86
CA PRO A 78 15.89 -15.20 -29.61
C PRO A 78 15.47 -13.89 -28.94
N PHE A 79 16.18 -13.51 -27.88
CA PHE A 79 15.93 -12.24 -27.20
C PHE A 79 16.54 -11.09 -28.03
N ILE A 80 15.69 -10.20 -28.54
CA ILE A 80 16.07 -9.09 -29.43
C ILE A 80 16.09 -7.74 -28.66
N GLY A 81 15.87 -7.77 -27.34
CA GLY A 81 15.77 -6.55 -26.51
C GLY A 81 17.13 -5.94 -26.17
N ASN A 82 17.26 -4.62 -26.31
CA ASN A 82 18.39 -3.87 -25.78
C ASN A 82 18.17 -3.59 -24.29
N SER A 83 18.63 -4.51 -23.43
CA SER A 83 18.43 -4.42 -21.98
C SER A 83 19.28 -3.31 -21.37
N GLY A 84 18.75 -2.62 -20.36
CA GLY A 84 19.47 -1.55 -19.70
C GLY A 84 18.60 -0.48 -19.07
N ILE A 85 19.27 0.41 -18.35
CA ILE A 85 18.69 1.62 -17.77
C ILE A 85 18.54 2.64 -18.90
N LYS A 86 17.34 3.20 -19.06
CA LYS A 86 17.01 4.17 -20.11
C LYS A 86 17.11 5.62 -19.67
N VAL A 87 17.27 5.85 -18.37
CA VAL A 87 17.36 7.18 -17.76
C VAL A 87 18.79 7.49 -17.39
N GLU A 88 19.15 8.77 -17.51
CA GLU A 88 20.41 9.29 -17.01
C GLU A 88 20.33 9.45 -15.49
N ILE A 89 21.39 9.04 -14.79
CA ILE A 89 21.52 9.17 -13.33
C ILE A 89 22.82 9.91 -13.12
N VAL A 90 22.73 11.11 -12.55
CA VAL A 90 23.82 12.07 -12.42
C VAL A 90 24.62 11.82 -11.15
N ASP A 91 23.93 11.68 -10.00
CA ASP A 91 24.54 11.39 -8.72
C ASP A 91 24.25 9.95 -8.29
N CYS A 92 25.26 9.09 -8.46
CA CYS A 92 25.16 7.67 -8.10
C CYS A 92 25.25 7.41 -6.58
N GLU A 93 25.60 8.41 -5.77
CA GLU A 93 25.64 8.33 -4.31
C GLU A 93 24.31 8.77 -3.67
N ASN A 94 23.56 9.64 -4.35
CA ASN A 94 22.27 10.14 -3.89
C ASN A 94 21.14 9.12 -4.08
N VAL A 95 20.83 8.39 -3.02
CA VAL A 95 19.75 7.40 -2.96
C VAL A 95 18.39 7.99 -3.37
N LEU A 96 18.11 9.24 -2.99
CA LEU A 96 16.85 9.90 -3.33
C LEU A 96 16.66 10.08 -4.84
N GLU A 97 17.74 10.31 -5.61
CA GLU A 97 17.66 10.45 -7.07
C GLU A 97 17.09 9.17 -7.71
N PHE A 98 17.52 8.00 -7.23
CA PHE A 98 17.01 6.71 -7.72
C PHE A 98 15.53 6.51 -7.42
N PHE A 99 15.04 7.01 -6.28
CA PHE A 99 13.64 6.89 -5.89
C PHE A 99 12.74 7.88 -6.65
N GLU A 100 13.21 9.12 -6.83
CA GLU A 100 12.48 10.18 -7.55
C GLU A 100 12.33 9.89 -9.06
N ILE A 101 13.07 8.94 -9.61
CA ILE A 101 12.81 8.40 -10.97
C ILE A 101 11.41 7.77 -11.06
N PHE A 102 10.93 7.18 -9.98
CA PHE A 102 9.64 6.49 -9.94
C PHE A 102 8.56 7.30 -9.22
N VAL A 103 8.94 7.95 -8.12
CA VAL A 103 8.05 8.76 -7.29
C VAL A 103 8.45 10.23 -7.42
N ASP A 104 8.12 10.79 -8.58
CA ASP A 104 8.45 12.16 -8.94
C ASP A 104 7.41 13.18 -8.43
N ASP A 105 7.58 14.44 -8.84
CA ASP A 105 6.67 15.52 -8.44
C ASP A 105 5.29 15.41 -9.03
N GLU A 106 5.18 14.92 -10.26
CA GLU A 106 3.88 14.73 -10.89
C GLU A 106 3.06 13.70 -10.11
N LEU A 107 3.66 12.57 -9.74
CA LEU A 107 2.99 11.57 -8.90
C LEU A 107 2.58 12.16 -7.55
N CYS A 108 3.51 12.81 -6.84
CA CYS A 108 3.22 13.35 -5.51
C CYS A 108 2.18 14.48 -5.55
N LYS A 109 2.20 15.30 -6.60
CA LYS A 109 1.20 16.33 -6.82
C LYS A 109 -0.17 15.72 -7.10
N MET A 110 -0.24 14.70 -7.95
CA MET A 110 -1.49 13.97 -8.20
C MET A 110 -2.08 13.44 -6.89
N ILE A 111 -1.28 12.79 -6.04
CA ILE A 111 -1.73 12.29 -4.73
C ILE A 111 -2.23 13.43 -3.84
N ALA A 112 -1.50 14.55 -3.79
CA ALA A 112 -1.89 15.71 -3.00
C ALA A 112 -3.22 16.31 -3.46
N ASP A 113 -3.40 16.50 -4.78
CA ASP A 113 -4.62 17.03 -5.37
C ASP A 113 -5.83 16.14 -5.03
N GLN A 114 -5.70 14.81 -5.20
CA GLN A 114 -6.77 13.85 -4.89
C GLN A 114 -7.10 13.78 -3.39
N THR A 115 -6.09 13.88 -2.54
CA THR A 115 -6.25 13.96 -1.08
C THR A 115 -7.04 15.21 -0.68
N ASN A 116 -6.73 16.37 -1.28
CA ASN A 116 -7.45 17.62 -1.03
C ASN A 116 -8.91 17.57 -1.51
N ILE A 117 -9.13 17.02 -2.72
CA ILE A 117 -10.49 16.81 -3.26
C ILE A 117 -11.31 15.94 -2.32
N TYR A 118 -10.75 14.81 -1.86
CA TYR A 118 -11.44 13.90 -0.97
C TYR A 118 -11.77 14.53 0.38
N ALA A 119 -10.83 15.26 0.98
CA ALA A 119 -11.08 15.97 2.24
C ALA A 119 -12.26 16.95 2.12
N LYS A 120 -12.35 17.68 1.00
CA LYS A 120 -13.49 18.55 0.72
C LYS A 120 -14.79 17.78 0.56
N GLN A 121 -14.79 16.71 -0.25
CA GLN A 121 -15.96 15.85 -0.45
C GLN A 121 -16.49 15.29 0.88
N PHE A 122 -15.60 14.85 1.77
CA PHE A 122 -15.97 14.37 3.10
C PHE A 122 -16.58 15.46 3.97
N ILE A 123 -15.96 16.65 4.02
CA ILE A 123 -16.47 17.76 4.85
C ILE A 123 -17.85 18.22 4.34
N ASP A 124 -18.04 18.31 3.02
CA ASP A 124 -19.28 18.75 2.39
C ASP A 124 -20.41 17.72 2.58
N SER A 125 -20.08 16.42 2.58
CA SER A 125 -21.04 15.33 2.77
C SER A 125 -21.47 15.13 4.23
N ASN A 126 -20.72 15.69 5.19
CA ASN A 126 -20.97 15.53 6.62
C ASN A 126 -21.24 16.92 7.29
N PRO A 127 -22.38 17.58 7.00
CA PRO A 127 -22.68 18.92 7.51
C PRO A 127 -22.84 18.97 9.03
N ASN A 128 -23.21 17.84 9.65
CA ASN A 128 -23.47 17.72 11.09
C ASN A 128 -22.22 17.41 11.92
N LEU A 129 -21.01 17.45 11.34
CA LEU A 129 -19.76 17.26 12.09
C LEU A 129 -19.72 18.19 13.31
N LYS A 130 -19.32 17.67 14.47
CA LYS A 130 -19.16 18.50 15.68
C LYS A 130 -18.25 19.71 15.39
N PRO A 131 -18.48 20.89 16.00
CA PRO A 131 -17.64 22.07 15.78
C PRO A 131 -16.15 21.84 16.07
N GLN A 132 -15.83 20.96 17.01
CA GLN A 132 -14.46 20.59 17.40
C GLN A 132 -13.90 19.39 16.62
N SER A 133 -14.64 18.86 15.63
CA SER A 133 -14.19 17.73 14.84
C SER A 133 -12.83 18.01 14.20
N ARG A 134 -11.94 17.02 14.27
CA ARG A 134 -10.60 17.12 13.68
C ARG A 134 -10.68 17.36 12.17
N ALA A 135 -11.66 16.77 11.49
CA ALA A 135 -11.88 16.93 10.05
C ALA A 135 -12.05 18.41 9.64
N ARG A 136 -12.71 19.22 10.48
CA ARG A 136 -12.87 20.67 10.25
C ARG A 136 -11.58 21.47 10.32
N HIS A 137 -10.51 20.88 10.86
CA HIS A 137 -9.17 21.49 10.92
C HIS A 137 -8.28 21.07 9.74
N TRP A 138 -8.86 20.47 8.70
CA TRP A 138 -8.13 20.17 7.48
C TRP A 138 -7.58 21.44 6.85
N VAL A 139 -6.30 21.38 6.48
CA VAL A 139 -5.61 22.35 5.64
C VAL A 139 -5.10 21.57 4.44
N GLU A 140 -5.17 22.18 3.26
CA GLU A 140 -4.73 21.53 2.04
C GLU A 140 -3.28 21.03 2.16
N THR A 141 -3.06 19.80 1.70
CA THR A 141 -1.71 19.22 1.57
C THR A 141 -1.09 19.62 0.24
N ASN A 142 0.21 19.38 0.09
CA ASN A 142 0.96 19.62 -1.14
C ASN A 142 1.94 18.47 -1.41
N SER A 143 2.60 18.50 -2.58
CA SER A 143 3.52 17.44 -2.99
C SER A 143 4.72 17.25 -2.06
N ASN A 144 5.19 18.31 -1.37
CA ASN A 144 6.27 18.21 -0.38
C ASN A 144 5.80 17.52 0.91
N GLU A 145 4.58 17.83 1.35
CA GLU A 145 3.98 17.20 2.53
C GLU A 145 3.69 15.72 2.29
N ILE A 146 3.18 15.36 1.10
CA ILE A 146 3.01 13.96 0.69
C ILE A 146 4.36 13.22 0.68
N ARG A 147 5.41 13.81 0.12
CA ARG A 147 6.75 13.21 0.19
C ARG A 147 7.19 13.03 1.62
N THR A 148 7.12 14.06 2.44
CA THR A 148 7.50 13.98 3.85
C THR A 148 6.75 12.84 4.57
N LEU A 149 5.46 12.64 4.27
CA LEU A 149 4.65 11.52 4.77
C LEU A 149 5.18 10.17 4.27
N LEU A 150 5.48 10.04 2.96
CA LEU A 150 6.10 8.83 2.40
C LEU A 150 7.43 8.51 3.08
N GLY A 151 8.27 9.51 3.36
CA GLY A 151 9.52 9.33 4.08
C GLY A 151 9.32 8.72 5.47
N LEU A 152 8.26 9.13 6.19
CA LEU A 152 7.91 8.50 7.46
C LEU A 152 7.42 7.06 7.29
N PHE A 153 6.62 6.75 6.26
CA PHE A 153 6.21 5.37 5.98
C PHE A 153 7.40 4.46 5.65
N ILE A 154 8.37 4.96 4.89
CA ILE A 154 9.62 4.25 4.59
C ILE A 154 10.37 3.91 5.89
N LEU A 155 10.51 4.89 6.80
CA LEU A 155 11.14 4.67 8.10
C LEU A 155 10.30 3.80 9.03
N GLN A 156 8.97 3.82 8.91
CA GLN A 156 8.06 2.95 9.65
C GLN A 156 8.32 1.47 9.33
N GLY A 157 8.66 1.15 8.08
CA GLY A 157 9.09 -0.19 7.67
C GLY A 157 10.36 -0.67 8.38
N ILE A 158 11.14 0.24 8.98
CA ILE A 158 12.33 -0.07 9.79
C ILE A 158 11.98 -0.14 11.29
N VAL A 159 11.27 0.86 11.80
CA VAL A 159 10.90 0.97 13.22
C VAL A 159 9.41 0.73 13.37
N LEU A 160 8.99 -0.54 13.27
CA LEU A 160 7.59 -0.90 13.40
C LEU A 160 7.14 -0.79 14.88
N LYS A 161 6.05 -0.08 15.12
CA LYS A 161 5.32 -0.04 16.40
C LYS A 161 3.90 -0.58 16.20
N PRO A 162 3.31 -1.16 17.26
CA PRO A 162 1.95 -1.69 17.22
C PRO A 162 0.89 -0.68 16.78
N ASP A 163 1.05 0.59 17.17
CA ASP A 163 0.08 1.64 16.91
C ASP A 163 0.75 2.97 16.52
N TYR A 164 0.03 3.78 15.73
CA TYR A 164 0.48 5.08 15.26
C TYR A 164 0.73 6.08 16.41
N ALA A 165 -0.07 6.06 17.48
CA ALA A 165 0.10 6.99 18.60
C ALA A 165 1.41 6.71 19.36
N MET A 166 1.90 5.46 19.32
CA MET A 166 3.18 5.11 19.93
C MET A 166 4.37 5.80 19.25
N TYR A 167 4.27 6.18 17.96
CA TYR A 167 5.33 6.96 17.30
C TYR A 167 5.47 8.38 17.85
N PHE A 168 4.38 8.92 18.39
CA PHE A 168 4.29 10.25 18.99
C PHE A 168 4.36 10.23 20.52
N SER A 169 4.56 9.05 21.12
CA SER A 169 4.68 8.89 22.56
C SER A 169 5.92 9.58 23.12
N LYS A 170 5.73 10.28 24.25
CA LYS A 170 6.81 10.89 25.04
C LYS A 170 7.40 9.96 26.09
N ARG A 171 6.86 8.74 26.24
CA ARG A 171 7.37 7.75 27.18
C ARG A 171 8.73 7.27 26.71
N GLU A 172 9.76 7.49 27.52
CA GLU A 172 11.16 7.21 27.17
C GLU A 172 11.39 5.80 26.63
N SER A 173 10.73 4.78 27.23
CA SER A 173 10.86 3.38 26.83
C SER A 173 10.42 3.06 25.39
N ILE A 174 9.59 3.91 24.79
CA ILE A 174 9.03 3.71 23.44
C ILE A 174 9.16 4.95 22.57
N ALA A 175 9.87 5.97 23.01
CA ALA A 175 9.96 7.25 22.32
C ALA A 175 10.64 7.10 20.95
N THR A 176 10.04 7.69 19.92
CA THR A 176 10.64 7.89 18.60
C THR A 176 10.61 9.37 18.26
N PRO A 177 11.51 10.18 18.86
CA PRO A 177 11.42 11.64 18.79
C PRO A 177 11.44 12.20 17.36
N PHE A 178 12.03 11.45 16.41
CA PHE A 178 12.10 11.86 15.01
C PHE A 178 10.71 12.06 14.39
N PHE A 179 9.75 11.15 14.60
CA PHE A 179 8.39 11.27 14.03
C PHE A 179 7.67 12.54 14.49
N ALA A 180 7.74 12.84 15.80
CA ALA A 180 7.15 14.04 16.37
C ALA A 180 7.86 15.35 16.00
N LYS A 181 9.10 15.28 15.49
CA LYS A 181 9.80 16.44 14.91
C LYS A 181 9.33 16.75 13.49
N VAL A 182 8.95 15.71 12.73
CA VAL A 182 8.55 15.82 11.33
C VAL A 182 7.10 16.29 11.21
N PHE A 183 6.17 15.63 11.90
CA PHE A 183 4.76 16.04 11.92
C PHE A 183 4.23 16.24 13.34
N PRO A 184 3.36 17.24 13.55
CA PRO A 184 2.42 17.18 14.66
C PRO A 184 1.51 15.95 14.51
N GLU A 185 1.36 15.17 15.57
CA GLU A 185 0.51 13.96 15.60
C GLU A 185 -0.89 14.21 15.01
N ARG A 186 -1.51 15.34 15.37
CA ARG A 186 -2.84 15.69 14.85
C ARG A 186 -2.86 15.80 13.33
N ARG A 187 -1.83 16.42 12.73
CA ARG A 187 -1.70 16.59 11.28
C ARG A 187 -1.41 15.27 10.59
N PHE A 188 -0.52 14.45 11.15
CA PHE A 188 -0.22 13.11 10.64
C PHE A 188 -1.50 12.28 10.46
N TYR A 189 -2.33 12.17 11.50
CA TYR A 189 -3.60 11.46 11.43
C TYR A 189 -4.62 12.09 10.46
N LEU A 190 -4.62 13.41 10.29
CA LEU A 190 -5.49 14.05 9.29
C LEU A 190 -5.05 13.70 7.87
N LEU A 191 -3.74 13.68 7.62
CA LEU A 191 -3.19 13.21 6.34
C LEU A 191 -3.56 11.75 6.11
N LEU A 192 -3.42 10.87 7.12
CA LEU A 192 -3.86 9.48 7.02
C LEU A 192 -5.35 9.35 6.71
N LYS A 193 -6.20 10.11 7.39
CA LYS A 193 -7.65 10.05 7.22
C LYS A 193 -8.09 10.41 5.80
N PHE A 194 -7.42 11.37 5.17
CA PHE A 194 -7.83 11.90 3.87
C PHE A 194 -6.96 11.46 2.70
N LEU A 195 -5.88 10.71 2.93
CA LEU A 195 -4.99 10.23 1.87
C LEU A 195 -5.80 9.48 0.81
N HIS A 196 -5.77 10.00 -0.41
CA HIS A 196 -6.61 9.50 -1.49
C HIS A 196 -5.90 9.60 -2.84
N PHE A 197 -6.28 8.74 -3.80
CA PHE A 197 -5.55 8.61 -5.07
C PHE A 197 -6.41 8.74 -6.33
N ALA A 198 -7.73 8.92 -6.19
CA ALA A 198 -8.64 9.08 -7.32
C ALA A 198 -9.85 9.94 -6.95
N ASP A 199 -10.39 10.72 -7.88
CA ASP A 199 -11.57 11.53 -7.61
C ASP A 199 -12.82 10.64 -7.58
N ASN A 200 -13.47 10.53 -6.42
CA ASN A 200 -14.66 9.70 -6.25
C ASN A 200 -15.80 10.07 -7.20
N SER A 201 -15.88 11.32 -7.65
CA SER A 201 -16.91 11.79 -8.58
C SER A 201 -16.75 11.25 -10.01
N THR A 202 -15.57 10.69 -10.33
CA THR A 202 -15.24 10.18 -11.67
C THR A 202 -15.49 8.68 -11.82
N TYR A 203 -16.01 8.02 -10.77
CA TYR A 203 -16.32 6.60 -10.83
C TYR A 203 -17.47 6.31 -11.79
N SER A 204 -17.25 5.33 -12.67
CA SER A 204 -18.28 4.75 -13.53
C SER A 204 -18.14 3.22 -13.53
N VAL A 205 -19.25 2.52 -13.76
CA VAL A 205 -19.26 1.06 -13.97
C VAL A 205 -18.40 0.66 -15.18
N GLU A 206 -18.23 1.58 -16.14
CA GLU A 206 -17.42 1.41 -17.35
C GLU A 206 -15.96 1.86 -17.16
N SER A 207 -15.57 2.35 -15.98
CA SER A 207 -14.21 2.83 -15.73
C SER A 207 -13.18 1.70 -15.88
N PRO A 208 -12.04 1.94 -16.57
CA PRO A 208 -10.92 1.02 -16.59
C PRO A 208 -10.48 0.67 -15.17
N GLY A 209 -10.28 -0.62 -14.88
CA GLY A 209 -9.85 -1.04 -13.55
C GLY A 209 -10.88 -0.78 -12.46
N LYS A 210 -12.19 -0.88 -12.74
CA LYS A 210 -13.32 -0.70 -11.79
C LYS A 210 -13.04 -1.19 -10.36
N LYS A 211 -12.51 -2.42 -10.20
CA LYS A 211 -12.18 -3.01 -8.88
C LYS A 211 -11.06 -2.26 -8.13
N LEU A 212 -10.15 -1.64 -8.87
CA LEU A 212 -8.98 -0.92 -8.37
C LEU A 212 -9.10 0.59 -8.53
N PHE A 213 -10.30 1.12 -8.84
CA PHE A 213 -10.53 2.51 -9.21
C PHE A 213 -9.83 3.50 -8.26
N LYS A 214 -9.95 3.27 -6.95
CA LYS A 214 -9.38 4.13 -5.90
C LYS A 214 -7.86 4.26 -5.97
N ILE A 215 -7.14 3.30 -6.55
CA ILE A 215 -5.67 3.31 -6.67
C ILE A 215 -5.19 3.30 -8.12
N PHE A 216 -6.11 3.15 -9.08
CA PHE A 216 -5.80 2.94 -10.50
C PHE A 216 -4.95 4.07 -11.10
N PRO A 217 -5.16 5.36 -10.78
CA PRO A 217 -4.31 6.43 -11.30
C PRO A 217 -2.82 6.24 -10.92
N VAL A 218 -2.55 5.95 -9.64
CA VAL A 218 -1.19 5.71 -9.14
C VAL A 218 -0.60 4.42 -9.71
N LEU A 219 -1.40 3.35 -9.76
CA LEU A 219 -0.99 2.07 -10.34
C LEU A 219 -0.58 2.23 -11.80
N LYS A 220 -1.41 2.91 -12.59
CA LYS A 220 -1.13 3.18 -14.00
C LYS A 220 0.12 4.03 -14.16
N TYR A 221 0.22 5.12 -13.40
CA TYR A 221 1.38 6.02 -13.44
C TYR A 221 2.68 5.25 -13.18
N LEU A 222 2.74 4.50 -12.07
CA LEU A 222 3.92 3.72 -11.72
C LEU A 222 4.21 2.60 -12.71
N GLY A 223 3.19 1.92 -13.23
CA GLY A 223 3.36 0.91 -14.28
C GLY A 223 4.01 1.48 -15.55
N ASP A 224 3.52 2.64 -15.99
CA ASP A 224 4.08 3.36 -17.14
C ASP A 224 5.55 3.78 -16.85
N ARG A 225 5.84 4.31 -15.65
CA ARG A 225 7.22 4.65 -15.22
C ARG A 225 8.14 3.43 -15.16
N PHE A 226 7.71 2.32 -14.57
CA PHE A 226 8.52 1.10 -14.45
C PHE A 226 8.96 0.59 -15.82
N SER A 227 8.04 0.59 -16.80
CA SER A 227 8.32 0.15 -18.17
C SER A 227 9.26 1.12 -18.94
N ALA A 228 9.18 2.41 -18.63
CA ALA A 228 9.98 3.44 -19.28
C ALA A 228 11.44 3.46 -18.80
N VAL A 229 11.68 3.15 -17.53
CA VAL A 229 12.99 3.34 -16.87
C VAL A 229 13.97 2.21 -17.15
N TYR A 230 13.49 0.96 -17.24
CA TYR A 230 14.36 -0.20 -17.36
C TYR A 230 13.79 -1.25 -18.32
N ILE A 231 14.63 -1.73 -19.25
CA ILE A 231 14.33 -2.95 -20.02
C ILE A 231 15.00 -4.14 -19.31
N PRO A 232 14.23 -5.15 -18.88
CA PRO A 232 14.79 -6.35 -18.27
C PRO A 232 15.56 -7.21 -19.28
N ASN A 233 16.49 -8.00 -18.74
CA ASN A 233 17.19 -9.04 -19.50
C ASN A 233 16.25 -10.20 -19.86
N GLN A 234 16.71 -11.10 -20.72
CA GLN A 234 15.94 -12.26 -21.19
C GLN A 234 15.32 -13.11 -20.07
N ALA A 235 16.05 -13.31 -18.96
CA ALA A 235 15.56 -14.07 -17.82
C ALA A 235 14.93 -13.14 -16.79
N ILE A 236 13.62 -13.27 -16.60
CA ILE A 236 12.86 -12.60 -15.55
C ILE A 236 12.26 -13.64 -14.61
N VAL A 237 12.19 -13.30 -13.33
CA VAL A 237 11.47 -14.09 -12.33
C VAL A 237 10.20 -13.31 -12.01
N VAL A 238 9.05 -13.99 -12.11
CA VAL A 238 7.76 -13.46 -11.68
C VAL A 238 7.52 -14.03 -10.29
N ASP A 239 7.30 -13.14 -9.32
CA ASP A 239 6.93 -13.51 -7.95
C ASP A 239 5.56 -12.87 -7.65
N GLU A 240 4.74 -13.56 -6.87
CA GLU A 240 3.41 -13.08 -6.50
C GLU A 240 3.54 -12.04 -5.38
N SER A 241 3.00 -10.85 -5.60
CA SER A 241 3.00 -9.78 -4.61
C SER A 241 1.68 -9.03 -4.62
N LEU A 242 0.95 -9.10 -3.51
CA LEU A 242 -0.32 -8.39 -3.32
C LEU A 242 -0.13 -6.86 -3.23
N LEU A 243 -1.14 -6.17 -3.76
CA LEU A 243 -1.41 -4.75 -4.05
C LEU A 243 -0.92 -3.65 -3.07
N MET A 244 -0.50 -3.95 -1.84
CA MET A 244 -0.02 -2.95 -0.85
C MET A 244 1.38 -2.35 -1.18
N HIS A 245 2.04 -2.86 -2.23
CA HIS A 245 3.46 -2.67 -2.47
C HIS A 245 3.82 -1.63 -3.55
N LEU A 246 2.95 -0.71 -4.00
CA LEU A 246 3.34 0.15 -5.14
C LEU A 246 4.54 1.08 -4.85
N ILE A 247 4.57 1.69 -3.66
CA ILE A 247 5.73 2.47 -3.21
C ILE A 247 6.90 1.54 -2.86
N ASP A 248 6.64 0.34 -2.34
CA ASP A 248 7.69 -0.66 -2.08
C ASP A 248 8.33 -1.17 -3.37
N MET A 249 7.56 -1.33 -4.45
CA MET A 249 8.03 -1.70 -5.78
C MET A 249 8.86 -0.57 -6.37
N ALA A 250 8.42 0.68 -6.25
CA ALA A 250 9.23 1.83 -6.64
C ALA A 250 10.56 1.88 -5.86
N MET A 251 10.53 1.60 -4.55
CA MET A 251 11.72 1.55 -3.69
C MET A 251 12.64 0.36 -4.04
N LEU A 252 12.07 -0.82 -4.34
CA LEU A 252 12.81 -2.00 -4.79
C LEU A 252 13.48 -1.74 -6.14
N ASN A 253 12.75 -1.13 -7.08
CA ASN A 253 13.28 -0.75 -8.38
C ASN A 253 14.39 0.30 -8.24
N ALA A 254 14.19 1.31 -7.38
CA ALA A 254 15.22 2.29 -7.05
C ALA A 254 16.49 1.64 -6.49
N TYR A 255 16.33 0.73 -5.53
CA TYR A 255 17.46 -0.03 -4.96
C TYR A 255 18.14 -0.91 -6.01
N ALA A 256 17.40 -1.54 -6.91
CA ALA A 256 17.96 -2.34 -7.99
C ALA A 256 18.81 -1.50 -8.95
N LEU A 257 18.33 -0.30 -9.32
CA LEU A 257 19.09 0.67 -10.12
C LEU A 257 20.35 1.15 -9.37
N TYR A 258 20.22 1.45 -8.08
CA TYR A 258 21.35 1.85 -7.23
C TYR A 258 22.44 0.77 -7.20
N LYS A 259 22.07 -0.51 -7.03
CA LYS A 259 23.04 -1.62 -7.07
C LYS A 259 23.67 -1.80 -8.47
N LYS A 260 22.91 -1.59 -9.55
CA LYS A 260 23.45 -1.61 -10.92
C LYS A 260 24.48 -0.51 -11.17
N LYS A 261 24.37 0.63 -10.49
CA LYS A 261 25.35 1.74 -10.51
C LYS A 261 26.45 1.59 -9.45
N ASN A 262 26.75 0.36 -9.05
CA ASN A 262 27.80 0.03 -8.07
C ASN A 262 27.59 0.60 -6.66
N GLY A 263 26.34 0.91 -6.31
CA GLY A 263 25.95 1.35 -4.97
C GLY A 263 26.36 0.35 -3.87
N LYS A 264 26.93 0.88 -2.78
CA LYS A 264 27.56 0.09 -1.71
C LYS A 264 26.64 -0.21 -0.54
N LEU A 265 25.64 0.62 -0.30
CA LEU A 265 24.70 0.44 0.81
C LEU A 265 23.98 -0.92 0.73
N THR A 266 23.77 -1.53 1.88
CA THR A 266 22.82 -2.64 2.04
C THR A 266 21.39 -2.13 1.83
N ARG A 267 20.45 -3.03 1.57
CA ARG A 267 19.02 -2.65 1.43
C ARG A 267 18.50 -1.87 2.63
N LYS A 268 18.89 -2.23 3.86
CA LYS A 268 18.44 -1.54 5.08
C LYS A 268 19.01 -0.13 5.18
N GLU A 269 20.30 0.03 4.91
CA GLU A 269 20.94 1.34 4.91
C GLU A 269 20.34 2.23 3.82
N PHE A 270 20.12 1.70 2.62
CA PHE A 270 19.43 2.42 1.54
C PHE A 270 18.05 2.93 1.98
N ILE A 271 17.24 2.09 2.63
CA ILE A 271 15.88 2.48 3.10
C ILE A 271 15.96 3.58 4.16
N ILE A 272 16.86 3.47 5.13
CA ILE A 272 17.05 4.48 6.18
C ILE A 272 17.50 5.80 5.54
N THR A 273 18.56 5.77 4.72
CA THR A 273 19.08 6.94 4.02
C THR A 273 18.03 7.58 3.12
N LEU A 274 17.23 6.79 2.41
CA LEU A 274 16.14 7.30 1.58
C LEU A 274 15.12 8.06 2.42
N GLY A 275 14.62 7.46 3.51
CA GLY A 275 13.65 8.10 4.38
C GLY A 275 14.17 9.40 4.99
N GLU A 276 15.43 9.40 5.43
CA GLU A 276 16.11 10.58 5.98
C GLU A 276 16.27 11.70 4.93
N GLN A 277 16.82 11.41 3.74
CA GLN A 277 17.02 12.39 2.67
C GLN A 277 15.70 12.99 2.19
N LEU A 278 14.65 12.16 2.09
CA LEU A 278 13.35 12.58 1.61
C LEU A 278 12.68 13.53 2.63
N ILE A 279 12.78 13.24 3.93
CA ILE A 279 12.30 14.14 4.98
C ILE A 279 13.17 15.40 5.04
N GLU A 280 14.49 15.28 4.98
CA GLU A 280 15.40 16.43 5.03
C GLU A 280 15.14 17.43 3.89
N LYS A 281 14.91 16.95 2.67
CA LYS A 281 14.65 17.79 1.50
C LYS A 281 13.26 18.46 1.54
N TYR A 282 12.23 17.74 1.99
CA TYR A 282 10.84 18.17 1.81
C TYR A 282 10.16 18.71 3.07
N ALA A 283 10.57 18.29 4.27
CA ALA A 283 9.95 18.74 5.53
C ALA A 283 10.29 20.21 5.86
N GLN A 284 11.42 20.72 5.35
CA GLN A 284 11.85 22.11 5.57
C GLN A 284 10.88 23.15 5.00
N ASN A 285 10.05 22.75 4.02
CA ASN A 285 9.06 23.61 3.35
C ASN A 285 7.65 23.47 3.92
N LEU A 286 7.49 22.84 5.08
CA LEU A 286 6.19 22.74 5.76
C LEU A 286 6.01 23.96 6.67
N ASP A 287 5.05 24.83 6.34
CA ASP A 287 4.60 25.91 7.22
C ASP A 287 3.91 25.31 8.46
N VAL A 288 4.69 24.86 9.43
CA VAL A 288 4.16 24.27 10.67
C VAL A 288 3.57 25.38 11.54
N VAL A 289 2.25 25.53 11.52
CA VAL A 289 1.51 26.27 12.56
C VAL A 289 1.69 25.54 13.88
N LYS A 290 2.64 25.99 14.70
CA LYS A 290 2.90 25.42 16.04
C LYS A 290 1.68 25.65 16.95
N GLY A 291 0.90 24.61 17.18
CA GLY A 291 -0.18 24.62 18.17
C GLY A 291 0.34 24.83 19.59
N ARG A 292 -0.45 25.52 20.42
CA ARG A 292 -0.15 25.82 21.82
C ARG A 292 0.00 24.50 22.63
N PRO A 293 1.04 24.33 23.46
CA PRO A 293 1.21 23.11 24.23
C PRO A 293 0.04 22.87 25.19
N SER A 294 -0.54 21.67 25.14
CA SER A 294 -1.56 21.22 26.10
C SER A 294 -0.92 21.09 27.49
N LYS A 295 -1.62 21.60 28.53
CA LYS A 295 -1.21 21.54 29.94
C LYS A 295 -1.74 20.31 30.69
N SER A 296 -2.58 19.48 30.07
CA SER A 296 -3.10 18.27 30.70
C SER A 296 -2.26 17.04 30.34
N PRO A 297 -1.89 16.18 31.31
CA PRO A 297 -1.45 14.84 30.98
C PRO A 297 -2.58 14.08 30.28
N ARG A 298 -2.26 13.33 29.23
CA ARG A 298 -3.24 12.47 28.55
C ARG A 298 -3.67 11.36 29.52
N PRO A 299 -4.96 10.98 29.58
CA PRO A 299 -5.38 9.80 30.31
C PRO A 299 -4.69 8.58 29.72
N THR A 300 -3.99 7.80 30.55
CA THR A 300 -3.47 6.49 30.17
C THR A 300 -4.55 5.46 30.44
N HIS A 301 -5.46 5.24 29.50
CA HIS A 301 -6.29 4.04 29.54
C HIS A 301 -5.53 2.92 28.82
N PHE A 302 -4.98 1.99 29.60
CA PHE A 302 -4.44 0.73 29.10
C PHE A 302 -5.47 -0.34 29.46
N GLU A 303 -6.35 -0.67 28.52
CA GLU A 303 -6.98 -1.99 28.57
C GLU A 303 -6.00 -2.99 27.95
N ILE A 304 -5.45 -3.82 28.81
CA ILE A 304 -4.62 -4.96 28.44
C ILE A 304 -5.58 -6.06 28.01
N HIS A 305 -5.78 -6.24 26.71
CA HIS A 305 -6.37 -7.46 26.18
C HIS A 305 -5.29 -8.54 25.99
N PRO A 306 -5.61 -9.84 26.20
CA PRO A 306 -4.62 -10.89 26.38
C PRO A 306 -3.92 -11.25 25.06
N LEU A 307 -2.59 -11.38 25.16
CA LEU A 307 -1.65 -12.02 24.23
C LEU A 307 -2.29 -12.80 23.05
N VAL A 308 -2.12 -12.28 21.83
CA VAL A 308 -2.21 -13.08 20.60
C VAL A 308 -0.85 -13.04 19.89
N ALA A 309 -0.23 -14.21 19.87
CA ALA A 309 0.98 -14.68 19.18
C ALA A 309 1.77 -13.67 18.32
N PHE A 310 2.91 -13.23 18.88
CA PHE A 310 4.10 -12.89 18.11
C PHE A 310 4.65 -14.16 17.42
N ASN A 311 4.79 -14.11 16.09
CA ASN A 311 5.68 -14.88 15.19
C ASN A 311 4.93 -15.52 14.02
N SER A 312 5.03 -14.93 12.83
CA SER A 312 4.80 -15.70 11.59
C SER A 312 5.65 -15.27 10.39
N THR A 313 6.04 -14.00 10.29
CA THR A 313 6.78 -13.55 9.09
C THR A 313 8.30 -13.76 9.19
N ARG A 314 8.88 -13.74 10.40
CA ARG A 314 10.34 -13.88 10.59
C ARG A 314 10.82 -15.33 10.63
N GLU A 315 9.96 -16.28 10.99
CA GLU A 315 10.28 -17.72 10.99
C GLU A 315 10.18 -18.37 9.61
N ARG A 316 9.27 -17.91 8.72
CA ARG A 316 9.19 -18.43 7.35
C ARG A 316 10.48 -18.20 6.55
N ARG A 317 11.16 -17.06 6.74
CA ARG A 317 12.45 -16.79 6.07
C ARG A 317 13.61 -17.64 6.60
N ARG A 318 13.55 -18.14 7.84
CA ARG A 318 14.58 -19.05 8.38
C ARG A 318 14.37 -20.50 7.95
N LYS A 319 13.11 -20.94 7.81
CA LYS A 319 12.82 -22.31 7.32
C LYS A 319 13.17 -22.50 5.84
N ILE A 320 12.95 -21.51 4.97
CA ILE A 320 13.30 -21.64 3.54
C ILE A 320 14.82 -21.69 3.32
N SER A 321 15.61 -21.02 4.16
CA SER A 321 17.09 -21.07 4.07
C SER A 321 17.69 -22.42 4.49
N MET A 322 16.96 -23.28 5.19
CA MET A 322 17.47 -24.61 5.58
C MET A 322 17.15 -25.72 4.56
N TYR A 323 16.22 -25.50 3.62
CA TYR A 323 15.84 -26.49 2.61
C TYR A 323 16.61 -26.40 1.29
N VAL A 324 17.59 -25.50 1.16
CA VAL A 324 18.39 -25.31 -0.07
C VAL A 324 19.81 -25.91 0.06
N GLN A 325 20.10 -26.68 1.11
CA GLN A 325 21.41 -27.32 1.28
C GLN A 325 21.45 -28.84 1.19
N GLU A 326 20.34 -29.52 0.92
CA GLU A 326 20.34 -30.95 0.59
C GLU A 326 19.35 -31.23 -0.54
N SER A 327 19.83 -31.21 -1.78
CA SER A 327 19.28 -31.89 -2.97
C SER A 327 20.32 -31.90 -4.06
#